data_AF-A0A435Z3C9-F1
#
_entry.id   AF-A0A435Z3C9-F1
#
_cell.length_a   1.000
_cell.length_b   1.000
_cell.length_c   1.000
_cell.angle_alpha   90.00
_cell.angle_beta   90.00
_cell.angle_gamma   90.00
#
_symmetry.space_group_name_H-M   'P 1'
#
loop_
_entity.id
_entity.type
_entity.pdbx_description
1 polymer ?
#
loop_
_entity_poly.entity_id
_entity_poly.type
_entity_poly.pdbx_seq_one_letter_code
_entity_poly.pdbx_strand_id
1 'polypeptide(L)'
;MLKNLASDSSRRALDVVNILAGIALALSPWLLGYAADAVAVWHAFIAGVITVLIAARALVAFHKYEEWANLVVGLWIVAAPWVLGFAGLAAAMWSHAIAGAVVAALAAASLWLANDRPLSAA
;
A
#
# COMPACT_ATOMS: atom_id res chain seq x y z
N MET A 1 19.51 13.68 -19.09
CA MET A 1 19.20 12.25 -19.31
C MET A 1 19.29 11.42 -18.02
N LEU A 2 20.35 11.54 -17.20
CA LEU A 2 20.54 10.72 -15.98
C LEU A 2 19.50 10.92 -14.86
N LYS A 3 18.95 12.14 -14.69
CA LYS A 3 17.92 12.43 -13.65
C LYS A 3 16.62 11.62 -13.82
N ASN A 4 16.24 11.30 -15.07
CA ASN A 4 15.02 10.53 -15.33
C ASN A 4 15.21 9.06 -14.93
N LEU A 5 16.38 8.47 -15.20
CA LEU A 5 16.70 7.09 -14.86
C LEU A 5 16.68 6.84 -13.34
N ALA A 6 17.23 7.78 -12.57
CA ALA A 6 17.22 7.69 -11.10
C ALA A 6 15.79 7.78 -10.53
N SER A 7 14.97 8.71 -11.06
CA SER A 7 13.58 8.86 -10.62
C SER A 7 12.71 7.65 -10.96
N ASP A 8 12.91 7.03 -12.11
CA ASP A 8 12.12 5.86 -12.53
C ASP A 8 12.51 4.62 -11.72
N SER A 9 13.81 4.46 -11.42
CA SER A 9 14.30 3.38 -10.54
C SER A 9 13.74 3.50 -9.12
N SER A 10 13.78 4.71 -8.53
CA SER A 10 13.21 4.93 -7.19
C SER A 10 11.72 4.59 -7.15
N ARG A 11 10.92 5.01 -8.14
CA ARG A 11 9.48 4.72 -8.20
C ARG A 11 9.20 3.22 -8.27
N ARG A 12 9.92 2.50 -9.16
CA ARG A 12 9.82 1.04 -9.24
C ARG A 12 10.14 0.36 -7.92
N ALA A 13 11.13 0.86 -7.17
CA ALA A 13 11.44 0.34 -5.85
C ALA A 13 10.28 0.53 -4.86
N LEU A 14 9.62 1.70 -4.87
CA LEU A 14 8.42 1.94 -4.05
C LEU A 14 7.27 0.98 -4.41
N ASP A 15 7.02 0.76 -5.71
CA ASP A 15 5.98 -0.16 -6.20
C ASP A 15 6.25 -1.60 -5.78
N VAL A 16 7.51 -2.06 -5.87
CA VAL A 16 7.91 -3.39 -5.40
C VAL A 16 7.67 -3.54 -3.90
N VAL A 17 7.99 -2.52 -3.09
CA VAL A 17 7.71 -2.55 -1.64
C VAL A 17 6.20 -2.60 -1.38
N ASN A 18 5.37 -1.89 -2.14
CA ASN A 18 3.92 -1.97 -2.03
C ASN A 18 3.36 -3.36 -2.38
N ILE A 19 3.89 -4.00 -3.43
CA ILE A 19 3.52 -5.38 -3.78
C ILE A 19 3.86 -6.32 -2.62
N LEU A 20 5.06 -6.21 -2.06
CA LEU A 20 5.49 -7.04 -0.94
C LEU A 20 4.64 -6.78 0.32
N ALA A 21 4.30 -5.53 0.61
CA ALA A 21 3.43 -5.17 1.73
C ALA A 21 2.02 -5.75 1.55
N GLY A 22 1.45 -5.68 0.34
CA GLY A 22 0.15 -6.26 0.04
C GLY A 22 0.13 -7.79 0.15
N ILE A 23 1.17 -8.47 -0.35
CA ILE A 23 1.31 -9.93 -0.20
C ILE A 23 1.48 -10.31 1.27
N ALA A 24 2.33 -9.60 2.00
CA ALA A 24 2.56 -9.84 3.42
C ALA A 24 1.27 -9.65 4.23
N LEU A 25 0.49 -8.61 3.95
CA LEU A 25 -0.82 -8.39 4.56
C LEU A 25 -1.78 -9.53 4.22
N ALA A 26 -1.88 -9.92 2.95
CA ALA A 26 -2.79 -11.00 2.54
C ALA A 26 -2.48 -12.33 3.25
N LEU A 27 -1.20 -12.65 3.48
CA LEU A 27 -0.79 -13.89 4.13
C LEU A 27 -0.70 -13.80 5.67
N SER A 28 -0.75 -12.59 6.22
CA SER A 28 -0.56 -12.35 7.65
C SER A 28 -1.53 -13.08 8.60
N PRO A 29 -2.80 -13.39 8.25
CA PRO A 29 -3.66 -14.16 9.15
C PRO A 29 -3.12 -15.55 9.51
N TRP A 30 -2.51 -16.23 8.54
CA TRP A 30 -1.92 -17.56 8.73
C TRP A 30 -0.53 -17.47 9.36
N LEU A 31 0.26 -16.48 8.99
CA LEU A 31 1.62 -16.29 9.51
C LEU A 31 1.62 -15.82 10.97
N LEU A 32 0.65 -14.99 11.37
CA LEU A 32 0.59 -14.36 12.68
C LEU A 32 -0.51 -14.93 13.59
N GLY A 33 -1.22 -15.97 13.15
CA GLY A 33 -2.08 -16.78 14.02
C GLY A 33 -3.44 -16.16 14.37
N TYR A 34 -4.01 -15.31 13.50
CA TYR A 34 -5.36 -14.76 13.68
C TYR A 34 -6.36 -15.24 12.63
N ALA A 35 -6.06 -16.35 11.95
CA ALA A 35 -6.91 -16.96 10.93
C ALA A 35 -8.30 -17.43 11.41
N ALA A 36 -8.53 -17.47 12.73
CA ALA A 36 -9.84 -17.80 13.31
C ALA A 36 -10.84 -16.64 13.24
N ASP A 37 -10.38 -15.39 13.07
CA ASP A 37 -11.26 -14.23 12.95
C ASP A 37 -11.59 -13.95 11.49
N ALA A 38 -12.83 -14.25 11.10
CA ALA A 38 -13.27 -14.13 9.72
C ALA A 38 -13.18 -12.69 9.19
N VAL A 39 -13.47 -11.68 10.03
CA VAL A 39 -13.46 -10.28 9.60
C VAL A 39 -12.03 -9.82 9.31
N ALA A 40 -11.10 -10.12 10.22
CA ALA A 40 -9.69 -9.79 10.04
C ALA A 40 -9.06 -10.53 8.86
N VAL A 41 -9.42 -11.79 8.63
CA VAL A 41 -8.92 -12.60 7.50
C VAL A 41 -9.38 -12.02 6.17
N TRP A 42 -10.70 -11.81 6.00
CA TRP A 42 -11.25 -11.34 4.73
C TRP A 42 -10.75 -9.94 4.40
N HIS A 43 -10.64 -9.06 5.40
CA HIS A 43 -10.11 -7.73 5.18
C HIS A 43 -8.63 -7.75 4.79
N ALA A 44 -7.79 -8.49 5.52
CA ALA A 44 -6.37 -8.64 5.21
C ALA A 44 -6.15 -9.16 3.78
N PHE A 45 -6.92 -10.18 3.38
CA PHE A 45 -6.83 -10.77 2.05
C PHE A 45 -7.25 -9.80 0.95
N ILE A 46 -8.44 -9.20 1.06
CA ILE A 46 -8.98 -8.27 0.05
C ILE A 46 -8.10 -7.03 -0.06
N ALA A 47 -7.73 -6.42 1.06
CA ALA A 47 -6.90 -5.22 1.09
C ALA A 47 -5.49 -5.50 0.54
N GLY A 48 -4.90 -6.64 0.88
CA GLY A 48 -3.62 -7.08 0.35
C GLY A 48 -3.66 -7.25 -1.17
N VAL A 49 -4.68 -7.94 -1.69
CA VAL A 49 -4.87 -8.14 -3.14
C VAL A 49 -5.08 -6.81 -3.87
N ILE A 50 -5.93 -5.91 -3.34
CA ILE A 50 -6.16 -4.58 -3.93
C ILE A 50 -4.84 -3.80 -4.03
N THR A 51 -4.06 -3.79 -2.94
CA THR A 51 -2.76 -3.10 -2.90
C THR A 51 -1.79 -3.66 -3.95
N VAL A 52 -1.70 -4.99 -4.07
CA VAL A 52 -0.87 -5.64 -5.10
C VAL A 52 -1.30 -5.25 -6.51
N LEU A 53 -2.61 -5.25 -6.78
CA LEU A 53 -3.14 -4.93 -8.11
C LEU A 53 -2.89 -3.47 -8.51
N ILE A 54 -3.03 -2.52 -7.56
CA ILE A 54 -2.73 -1.11 -7.82
C ILE A 54 -1.24 -0.93 -8.09
N ALA A 55 -0.37 -1.50 -7.24
CA ALA A 55 1.08 -1.40 -7.41
C ALA A 55 1.58 -2.10 -8.70
N ALA A 56 0.99 -3.22 -9.08
CA ALA A 56 1.32 -3.90 -10.34
C ALA A 56 0.92 -3.07 -11.57
N ARG A 57 -0.18 -2.33 -11.52
CA ARG A 57 -0.58 -1.42 -12.60
C ARG A 57 0.37 -0.23 -12.72
N ALA A 58 0.82 0.32 -11.59
CA ALA A 58 1.80 1.41 -11.56
C ALA A 58 3.12 1.04 -12.27
N LEU A 59 3.54 -0.24 -12.21
CA LEU A 59 4.71 -0.74 -12.93
C LEU A 59 4.56 -0.71 -14.47
N VAL A 60 3.34 -0.78 -15.00
CA VAL A 60 3.06 -0.82 -16.44
C VAL A 60 2.80 0.58 -16.99
N ALA A 61 1.99 1.38 -16.30
CA ALA A 61 1.64 2.73 -16.74
C ALA A 61 1.32 3.62 -15.54
N PHE A 62 2.28 4.44 -15.12
CA PHE A 62 2.12 5.38 -14.01
C PHE A 62 1.02 6.41 -14.29
N HIS A 63 0.03 6.47 -13.39
CA HIS A 63 -0.92 7.57 -13.36
C HIS A 63 -1.07 8.14 -11.94
N LYS A 64 -1.14 9.47 -11.82
CA LYS A 64 -1.32 10.15 -10.52
C LYS A 64 -2.53 9.63 -9.73
N TYR A 65 -3.60 9.18 -10.41
CA TYR A 65 -4.78 8.64 -9.73
C TYR A 65 -4.52 7.31 -9.00
N GLU A 66 -3.55 6.51 -9.44
CA GLU A 66 -3.20 5.23 -8.80
C GLU A 66 -2.52 5.46 -7.46
N GLU A 67 -1.66 6.48 -7.38
CA GLU A 67 -1.00 6.87 -6.14
C GLU A 67 -1.99 7.44 -5.13
N TRP A 68 -2.95 8.26 -5.57
CA TRP A 68 -4.04 8.72 -4.71
C TRP A 68 -4.89 7.54 -4.22
N ALA A 69 -5.19 6.56 -5.08
CA ALA A 69 -5.92 5.37 -4.69
C ALA A 69 -5.14 4.55 -3.65
N ASN A 70 -3.84 4.33 -3.85
CA ASN A 70 -2.97 3.64 -2.88
C ASN A 70 -2.90 4.39 -1.54
N LEU A 71 -2.85 5.73 -1.56
CA LEU A 71 -2.87 6.52 -0.34
C LEU A 71 -4.17 6.30 0.46
N VAL A 72 -5.32 6.38 -0.22
CA VAL A 72 -6.63 6.14 0.41
C VAL A 72 -6.74 4.72 0.94
N VAL A 73 -6.30 3.72 0.16
CA VAL A 73 -6.28 2.31 0.57
C VAL A 73 -5.39 2.10 1.78
N GLY A 74 -4.17 2.64 1.78
CA GLY A 74 -3.24 2.54 2.91
C GLY A 74 -3.82 3.14 4.20
N LEU A 75 -4.40 4.34 4.11
CA LEU A 75 -5.06 4.99 5.25
C LEU A 75 -6.26 4.20 5.76
N TRP A 76 -7.07 3.63 4.85
CA TRP A 76 -8.18 2.75 5.23
C TRP A 76 -7.69 1.48 5.95
N ILE A 77 -6.63 0.84 5.44
CA ILE A 77 -6.03 -0.35 6.08
C ILE A 77 -5.57 -0.02 7.50
N VAL A 78 -4.96 1.15 7.71
CA VAL A 78 -4.62 1.61 9.06
C VAL A 78 -5.89 1.72 9.91
N ALA A 79 -6.93 2.41 9.46
CA ALA A 79 -8.14 2.61 10.26
C ALA A 79 -8.98 1.33 10.48
N ALA A 80 -8.84 0.33 9.61
CA ALA A 80 -9.71 -0.85 9.55
C ALA A 80 -9.85 -1.64 10.86
N PRO A 81 -8.80 -1.90 11.67
CA PRO A 81 -8.95 -2.66 12.91
C PRO A 81 -9.93 -2.02 13.89
N TRP A 82 -9.95 -0.70 13.95
CA TRP A 82 -10.85 0.05 14.82
C TRP A 82 -12.26 0.16 14.24
N VAL A 83 -12.37 0.42 12.95
CA VAL A 83 -13.67 0.58 12.27
C VAL A 83 -14.42 -0.75 12.16
N LEU A 84 -13.71 -1.85 11.92
CA LEU A 84 -14.29 -3.18 11.72
C LEU A 84 -14.28 -4.05 13.00
N GLY A 85 -13.77 -3.51 14.12
CA GLY A 85 -13.92 -4.12 15.43
C GLY A 85 -12.96 -5.26 15.76
N PHE A 86 -11.87 -5.44 15.01
CA PHE A 86 -10.85 -6.48 15.27
C PHE A 86 -9.57 -5.94 15.94
N ALA A 87 -9.56 -4.68 16.41
CA ALA A 87 -8.42 -4.08 17.11
C ALA A 87 -7.98 -4.82 18.39
N GLY A 88 -8.86 -5.64 18.99
CA GLY A 88 -8.51 -6.49 20.13
C GLY A 88 -7.53 -7.63 19.79
N LEU A 89 -7.40 -7.97 18.51
CA LEU A 89 -6.45 -8.96 18.02
C LEU A 89 -5.13 -8.26 17.70
N ALA A 90 -4.21 -8.20 18.66
CA ALA A 90 -2.96 -7.46 18.54
C ALA A 90 -2.18 -7.78 17.25
N ALA A 91 -2.10 -9.06 16.87
CA ALA A 91 -1.44 -9.50 15.65
C ALA A 91 -2.08 -8.91 14.38
N ALA A 92 -3.42 -8.93 14.29
CA ALA A 92 -4.16 -8.36 13.17
C ALA A 92 -4.06 -6.83 13.17
N MET A 93 -4.20 -6.19 14.33
CA MET A 93 -4.10 -4.73 14.44
C MET A 93 -2.74 -4.23 13.95
N TRP A 94 -1.65 -4.82 14.43
CA TRP A 94 -0.30 -4.37 14.07
C TRP A 94 0.06 -4.72 12.62
N SER A 95 -0.36 -5.88 12.09
CA SER A 95 -0.11 -6.20 10.69
C SER A 95 -0.77 -5.21 9.73
N HIS A 96 -2.04 -4.85 10.00
CA HIS A 96 -2.77 -3.85 9.22
C HIS A 96 -2.18 -2.46 9.40
N ALA A 97 -1.94 -2.02 10.64
CA ALA A 97 -1.39 -0.69 10.92
C ALA A 97 -0.03 -0.49 10.23
N ILE A 98 0.87 -1.46 10.30
CA ILE A 98 2.19 -1.38 9.66
C ILE A 98 2.07 -1.41 8.14
N ALA A 99 1.35 -2.39 7.59
CA ALA A 99 1.21 -2.51 6.13
C ALA A 99 0.52 -1.28 5.52
N GLY A 100 -0.58 -0.83 6.13
CA GLY A 100 -1.30 0.36 5.70
C GLY A 100 -0.44 1.63 5.80
N ALA A 101 0.33 1.79 6.87
CA ALA A 101 1.24 2.93 7.03
C ALA A 101 2.36 2.93 5.98
N VAL A 102 2.95 1.77 5.67
CA VAL A 102 3.92 1.62 4.58
C VAL A 102 3.29 2.05 3.27
N VAL A 103 2.14 1.48 2.90
CA VAL A 103 1.46 1.79 1.63
C VAL A 103 1.13 3.28 1.52
N ALA A 104 0.57 3.87 2.58
CA ALA A 104 0.23 5.30 2.60
C ALA A 104 1.48 6.20 2.52
N ALA A 105 2.54 5.87 3.25
CA ALA A 105 3.77 6.67 3.24
C ALA A 105 4.48 6.61 1.87
N LEU A 106 4.53 5.44 1.23
CA LEU A 106 5.12 5.29 -0.09
C LEU A 106 4.32 6.02 -1.17
N ALA A 107 2.99 5.94 -1.12
CA ALA A 107 2.12 6.69 -2.02
C ALA A 107 2.28 8.20 -1.85
N ALA A 108 2.33 8.69 -0.60
CA ALA A 108 2.57 10.10 -0.31
C ALA A 108 3.94 10.57 -0.82
N ALA A 109 4.99 9.76 -0.63
CA ALA A 109 6.32 10.05 -1.16
C ALA A 109 6.32 10.10 -2.70
N SER A 110 5.64 9.16 -3.38
CA SER A 110 5.51 9.15 -4.84
C SER A 110 4.78 10.40 -5.36
N LEU A 111 3.68 10.80 -4.70
CA LEU A 111 2.93 12.02 -5.02
C LEU A 111 3.79 13.29 -4.83
N TRP A 112 4.53 13.38 -3.73
CA TRP A 112 5.45 14.49 -3.47
C TRP A 112 6.49 14.62 -4.59
N LEU A 113 7.19 13.51 -4.88
CA LEU A 113 8.20 13.44 -5.94
C LEU A 113 7.62 13.70 -7.34
N ALA A 114 6.32 13.47 -7.55
CA ALA A 114 5.63 13.77 -8.79
C ALA A 114 5.20 15.24 -8.91
N ASN A 115 5.03 15.95 -7.78
CA ASN A 115 4.58 17.34 -7.75
C ASN A 115 5.73 18.35 -7.88
N ASP A 116 6.94 17.98 -7.44
CA ASP A 116 8.16 18.81 -7.56
C ASP A 116 8.67 18.98 -9.01
N ARG A 117 7.98 18.42 -10.01
CA ARG A 117 8.25 18.67 -11.43
C ARG A 117 7.37 19.83 -11.91
N PRO A 118 7.91 21.05 -12.11
CA PRO A 118 7.12 22.18 -12.57
C PRO A 118 6.51 21.89 -13.95
N LEU A 119 5.23 22.21 -14.10
CA LEU A 119 4.42 22.05 -15.32
C LEU A 119 4.84 22.99 -16.48
N SER A 120 6.09 23.47 -16.53
CA SER A 120 6.51 24.47 -17.53
C SER A 120 6.90 23.85 -18.89
N ALA A 121 6.44 22.64 -19.20
CA ALA A 121 6.81 21.91 -20.41
C ALA A 121 5.63 21.15 -21.05
N ALA A 122 4.41 21.70 -20.92
CA ALA A 122 3.24 21.35 -21.72
C ALA A 122 2.85 22.60 -22.53
#